data_AF-A0A3D0N391-F1
#
_entry.id   AF-A0A3D0N391-F1
#
_cell.length_a   1.000
_cell.length_b   1.000
_cell.length_c   1.000
_cell.angle_alpha   90.00
_cell.angle_beta   90.00
_cell.angle_gamma   90.00
#
_symmetry.space_group_name_H-M   'P 1'
#
loop_
_entity.id
_entity.type
_entity.pdbx_description
1 polymer ?
#
loop_
_entity_poly.entity_id
_entity_poly.type
_entity_poly.pdbx_seq_one_letter_code
_entity_poly.pdbx_strand_id
1 'polypeptide(L)'
;MLKPEGRPQVNSELCNRCGRCVAVCSLDVLEMGESCPAATGSAPCFRCGHCVAVCPSGAISHPGMNPEHFRQLLPWDEGVTPELLLDLLRKRRSIRSYTDEQVTQEEITRLIEAAVQAPSGLNAQSWHFTIIQDAQRLGKIRRRTLAIYSMLLKMLDSRVSRLMLRMQLGAEALEVLAEARPLLEGILDAQKSGGDRLLWGAPTL
;
A
#
# COMPACT_ATOMS: atom_id res chain seq x y z
N MET A 1 12.34 -3.93 7.55
CA MET A 1 11.01 -3.37 7.15
C MET A 1 9.81 -4.28 7.44
N LEU A 2 10.02 -5.55 7.75
CA LEU A 2 8.97 -6.48 8.21
C LEU A 2 8.92 -6.43 9.74
N LYS A 3 7.84 -5.89 10.32
CA LYS A 3 7.67 -5.88 11.77
C LYS A 3 6.98 -7.21 12.17
N PRO A 4 7.66 -8.14 12.85
CA PRO A 4 7.11 -9.47 13.15
C PRO A 4 5.95 -9.45 14.16
N GLU A 5 5.74 -8.32 14.85
CA GLU A 5 4.81 -8.26 15.97
C GLU A 5 3.39 -7.84 15.55
N GLY A 6 2.48 -8.81 15.72
CA GLY A 6 1.04 -8.69 15.56
C GLY A 6 0.57 -8.98 14.14
N ARG A 7 -0.16 -10.09 13.98
CA ARG A 7 -1.09 -10.28 12.86
C ARG A 7 -2.47 -9.72 13.24
N PRO A 8 -3.31 -9.34 12.27
CA PRO A 8 -4.70 -9.00 12.58
C PRO A 8 -5.40 -10.18 13.28
N GLN A 9 -6.20 -9.88 14.30
CA GLN A 9 -7.00 -10.84 15.03
C GLN A 9 -8.48 -10.63 14.69
N VAL A 10 -9.23 -11.72 14.60
CA VAL A 10 -10.66 -11.68 14.25
C VAL A 10 -11.48 -12.20 15.43
N ASN A 11 -12.38 -11.37 15.94
CA ASN A 11 -13.38 -11.77 16.91
C ASN A 11 -14.53 -12.49 16.17
N SER A 12 -14.66 -13.79 16.40
CA SER A 12 -15.67 -14.64 15.76
C SER A 12 -17.11 -14.30 16.17
N GLU A 13 -17.32 -13.73 17.35
CA GLU A 13 -18.65 -13.35 17.85
C GLU A 13 -19.20 -12.13 17.13
N LEU A 14 -18.32 -11.22 16.70
CA LEU A 14 -18.69 -10.01 15.96
C LEU A 14 -18.64 -10.19 14.44
N CYS A 15 -17.94 -11.20 13.94
CA CYS A 15 -17.69 -11.36 12.52
C CYS A 15 -18.95 -11.82 11.78
N ASN A 16 -19.36 -11.06 10.76
CA ASN A 16 -20.47 -11.42 9.87
C ASN A 16 -20.02 -12.13 8.58
N ARG A 17 -18.74 -12.53 8.49
CA ARG A 17 -18.16 -13.29 7.38
C ARG A 17 -18.26 -12.63 5.99
N CYS A 18 -18.39 -11.32 5.91
CA CYS A 18 -18.51 -10.60 4.63
C CYS A 18 -17.26 -10.63 3.73
N GLY A 19 -16.11 -11.11 4.22
CA GLY A 19 -14.89 -11.29 3.42
C GLY A 19 -14.13 -10.01 3.03
N ARG A 20 -14.64 -8.82 3.35
CA ARG A 20 -14.01 -7.53 2.97
C ARG A 20 -12.55 -7.42 3.39
N CYS A 21 -12.21 -7.91 4.57
CA CYS A 21 -10.84 -7.86 5.10
C CYS A 21 -9.84 -8.71 4.32
N VAL A 22 -10.29 -9.84 3.77
CA VAL A 22 -9.52 -10.70 2.87
C VAL A 22 -9.34 -9.98 1.54
N ALA A 23 -10.43 -9.44 0.98
CA ALA A 23 -10.41 -8.75 -0.31
C ALA A 23 -9.46 -7.54 -0.35
N VAL A 24 -9.33 -6.78 0.76
CA VAL A 24 -8.43 -5.61 0.83
C VAL A 24 -7.00 -5.96 1.28
N CYS A 25 -6.70 -7.23 1.59
CA CYS A 25 -5.38 -7.62 2.05
C CYS A 25 -4.41 -7.79 0.86
N SER A 26 -3.68 -6.74 0.51
CA SER A 26 -2.71 -6.73 -0.59
C SER A 26 -1.53 -7.71 -0.45
N LEU A 27 -1.46 -8.48 0.63
CA LEU A 27 -0.39 -9.42 0.90
C LEU A 27 -0.92 -10.83 1.18
N ASP A 28 -2.24 -11.05 1.06
CA ASP A 28 -2.90 -12.32 1.39
C ASP A 28 -2.56 -12.85 2.80
N VAL A 29 -2.33 -11.96 3.76
CA VAL A 29 -2.12 -12.35 5.17
C VAL A 29 -3.39 -12.96 5.75
N LEU A 30 -4.55 -12.45 5.33
CA LEU A 30 -5.87 -12.91 5.74
C LEU A 30 -6.45 -13.82 4.66
N GLU A 31 -6.93 -14.99 5.06
CA GLU A 31 -7.62 -15.95 4.20
C GLU A 31 -9.00 -16.27 4.80
N MET A 32 -9.93 -16.72 3.96
CA MET A 32 -11.23 -17.19 4.44
C MET A 32 -11.08 -18.55 5.12
N GLY A 33 -11.34 -18.61 6.43
CA GLY A 33 -11.45 -19.87 7.17
C GLY A 33 -12.88 -20.42 7.20
N GLU A 34 -13.05 -21.57 7.85
CA GLU A 34 -14.34 -22.29 7.95
C GLU A 34 -15.44 -21.47 8.64
N SER A 35 -15.08 -20.77 9.73
CA SER A 35 -16.03 -19.96 10.51
C SER A 35 -15.84 -18.47 10.29
N CYS A 36 -14.59 -17.99 10.20
CA CYS A 36 -14.24 -16.58 10.04
C CYS A 36 -12.94 -16.45 9.24
N PRO A 37 -12.66 -15.27 8.65
CA PRO A 37 -11.34 -14.96 8.14
C PRO A 37 -10.27 -15.15 9.23
N ALA A 38 -9.10 -15.63 8.85
CA ALA A 38 -7.98 -15.86 9.76
C ALA A 38 -6.66 -15.41 9.13
N ALA A 39 -5.72 -14.96 9.96
CA ALA A 39 -4.42 -14.50 9.49
C ALA A 39 -3.45 -15.67 9.28
N THR A 40 -3.78 -16.59 8.37
CA THR A 40 -3.04 -17.83 8.08
C THR A 40 -2.01 -17.69 6.97
N GLY A 41 -2.08 -16.63 6.15
CA GLY A 41 -1.18 -16.41 5.03
C GLY A 41 0.29 -16.38 5.42
N SER A 42 1.17 -16.85 4.54
CA SER A 42 2.62 -16.93 4.79
C SER A 42 3.33 -15.58 4.69
N ALA A 43 2.71 -14.61 4.01
CA ALA A 43 3.29 -13.29 3.81
C ALA A 43 3.36 -12.47 5.12
N PRO A 44 4.33 -11.55 5.23
CA PRO A 44 4.43 -10.67 6.39
C PRO A 44 3.41 -9.51 6.30
N CYS A 45 2.77 -9.17 7.42
CA CYS A 45 1.83 -8.05 7.50
C CYS A 45 2.55 -6.69 7.48
N PHE A 46 2.16 -5.78 6.57
CA PHE A 46 2.68 -4.40 6.53
C PHE A 46 2.07 -3.46 7.57
N ARG A 47 1.13 -3.93 8.39
CA ARG A 47 0.41 -3.09 9.36
C ARG A 47 -0.23 -1.87 8.69
N CYS A 48 -0.84 -2.09 7.52
CA CYS A 48 -1.47 -1.02 6.73
C CYS A 48 -2.86 -0.64 7.24
N GLY A 49 -3.51 -1.49 8.03
CA GLY A 49 -4.79 -1.21 8.68
C GLY A 49 -6.03 -1.30 7.79
N HIS A 50 -5.89 -1.72 6.52
CA HIS A 50 -7.04 -1.85 5.62
C HIS A 50 -8.10 -2.81 6.16
N CYS A 51 -7.69 -3.97 6.67
CA CYS A 51 -8.60 -4.97 7.22
C CYS A 51 -9.43 -4.43 8.39
N VAL A 52 -8.80 -3.67 9.31
CA VAL A 52 -9.49 -3.01 10.42
C VAL A 52 -10.47 -1.96 9.89
N ALA A 53 -10.02 -1.11 8.96
CA ALA A 53 -10.82 0.00 8.44
C ALA A 53 -12.07 -0.42 7.68
N VAL A 54 -12.04 -1.55 6.96
CA VAL A 54 -13.18 -2.00 6.14
C VAL A 54 -14.13 -2.94 6.87
N CYS A 55 -13.81 -3.36 8.09
CA CYS A 55 -14.63 -4.31 8.84
C CYS A 55 -15.91 -3.65 9.34
N PRO A 56 -17.10 -3.99 8.78
CA PRO A 56 -18.33 -3.29 9.12
C PRO A 56 -18.83 -3.61 10.53
N SER A 57 -18.46 -4.78 11.07
CA SER A 57 -18.89 -5.23 12.40
C SER A 57 -17.85 -4.96 13.49
N GLY A 58 -16.73 -4.31 13.17
CA GLY A 58 -15.65 -4.06 14.13
C GLY A 58 -14.95 -5.33 14.62
N ALA A 59 -15.10 -6.45 13.94
CA ALA A 59 -14.57 -7.75 14.35
C ALA A 59 -13.04 -7.87 14.23
N ILE A 60 -12.33 -6.92 13.62
CA ILE A 60 -10.88 -7.03 13.37
C ILE A 60 -10.11 -6.04 14.23
N SER A 61 -9.17 -6.57 15.00
CA SER A 61 -8.18 -5.79 15.74
C SER A 61 -6.76 -6.09 15.24
N HIS A 62 -5.82 -5.20 15.55
CA HIS A 62 -4.41 -5.41 15.22
C HIS A 62 -3.54 -4.92 16.38
N PRO A 63 -2.70 -5.78 17.01
CA PRO A 63 -1.93 -5.40 18.20
C PRO A 63 -1.04 -4.17 18.01
N GLY A 64 -0.48 -4.02 16.81
CA GLY A 64 0.32 -2.87 16.41
C GLY A 64 -0.44 -1.60 16.00
N MET A 65 -1.72 -1.45 16.33
CA MET A 65 -2.53 -0.30 15.91
C MET A 65 -3.38 0.25 17.05
N ASN A 66 -3.59 1.57 17.05
CA ASN A 66 -4.54 2.21 17.95
C ASN A 66 -5.96 2.16 17.34
N PRO A 67 -6.95 1.54 18.01
CA PRO A 67 -8.34 1.50 17.54
C PRO A 67 -8.94 2.88 17.27
N GLU A 68 -8.53 3.91 18.00
CA GLU A 68 -9.01 5.29 17.81
C GLU A 68 -8.72 5.83 16.41
N HIS A 69 -7.70 5.30 15.72
CA HIS A 69 -7.38 5.69 14.34
C HIS A 69 -8.38 5.18 13.29
N PHE A 70 -9.38 4.39 13.70
CA PHE A 70 -10.38 3.78 12.83
C PHE A 70 -11.82 4.22 13.14
N ARG A 71 -12.00 5.14 14.10
CA ARG A 71 -13.31 5.70 14.44
C ARG A 71 -13.95 6.43 13.26
N GLN A 72 -15.28 6.59 13.26
CA GLN A 72 -15.96 7.40 12.25
C GLN A 72 -15.52 8.86 12.33
N LEU A 73 -15.53 9.58 11.19
CA LEU A 73 -15.15 10.99 11.21
C LEU A 73 -16.24 11.77 11.95
N LEU A 74 -15.85 12.77 12.72
CA LEU A 74 -16.80 13.73 13.28
C LEU A 74 -17.50 14.49 12.13
N PRO A 75 -18.77 14.90 12.32
CA PRO A 75 -19.48 15.74 11.36
C PRO A 75 -18.72 17.03 11.04
N TRP A 76 -19.01 17.60 9.86
CA TRP A 76 -18.39 18.83 9.32
C TRP A 76 -19.24 20.08 9.59
N ASP A 77 -19.99 20.10 10.70
CA ASP A 77 -20.94 21.15 11.04
C ASP A 77 -20.28 22.40 11.66
N GLU A 78 -19.17 22.26 12.38
CA GLU A 78 -18.51 23.36 13.11
C GLU A 78 -17.18 23.84 12.48
N GLY A 79 -16.87 23.42 11.25
CA GLY A 79 -15.60 23.71 10.58
C GLY A 79 -14.49 22.70 10.92
N VAL A 80 -13.22 23.04 10.59
CA VAL A 80 -12.09 22.13 10.77
C VAL A 80 -11.45 22.32 12.15
N THR A 81 -11.83 21.48 13.10
CA THR A 81 -11.17 21.42 14.42
C THR A 81 -9.82 20.69 14.34
N PRO A 82 -8.88 20.92 15.28
CA PRO A 82 -7.64 20.15 15.36
C PRO A 82 -7.88 18.63 15.42
N GLU A 83 -8.92 18.19 16.13
CA GLU A 83 -9.29 16.78 16.28
C GLU A 83 -9.75 16.18 14.94
N LEU A 84 -10.60 16.91 14.21
CA LEU A 84 -11.05 16.51 12.88
C LEU A 84 -9.88 16.45 11.88
N LEU A 85 -8.99 17.45 11.91
CA LEU A 85 -7.79 17.45 11.07
C LEU A 85 -6.90 16.24 11.36
N LEU A 86 -6.64 15.94 12.63
CA LEU A 86 -5.86 14.77 13.02
C LEU A 86 -6.53 13.47 12.59
N ASP A 87 -7.85 13.37 12.68
CA ASP A 87 -8.59 12.19 12.23
C ASP A 87 -8.53 12.01 10.70
N LEU A 88 -8.62 13.09 9.92
CA LEU A 88 -8.42 13.04 8.47
C LEU A 88 -7.02 12.51 8.11
N LEU A 89 -5.99 13.05 8.76
CA LEU A 89 -4.60 12.59 8.57
C LEU A 89 -4.43 11.13 8.97
N ARG A 90 -5.02 10.72 10.10
CA ARG A 90 -5.00 9.34 10.60
C ARG A 90 -5.83 8.38 9.77
N LYS A 91 -6.80 8.83 8.98
CA LYS A 91 -7.60 7.98 8.07
C LYS A 91 -6.97 7.77 6.70
N ARG A 92 -6.01 8.60 6.30
CA ARG A 92 -5.30 8.42 5.03
C ARG A 92 -4.61 7.05 4.99
N ARG A 93 -4.83 6.28 3.92
CA ARG A 93 -4.25 4.95 3.68
C ARG A 93 -3.66 4.87 2.28
N SER A 94 -2.73 3.95 2.07
CA SER A 94 -2.27 3.59 0.72
C SER A 94 -3.25 2.60 0.11
N ILE A 95 -4.22 3.11 -0.65
CA ILE A 95 -5.23 2.32 -1.35
C ILE A 95 -4.57 1.46 -2.44
N ARG A 96 -5.07 0.24 -2.60
CA ARG A 96 -4.57 -0.78 -3.54
C ARG A 96 -5.70 -1.63 -4.14
N SER A 97 -6.90 -1.07 -4.13
CA SER A 97 -8.11 -1.63 -4.72
C SER A 97 -8.81 -0.46 -5.37
N TYR A 98 -8.85 -0.46 -6.69
CA TYR A 98 -9.36 0.62 -7.51
C TYR A 98 -10.53 0.11 -8.33
N THR A 99 -11.45 1.00 -8.67
CA THR A 99 -12.41 0.77 -9.75
C THR A 99 -11.72 1.03 -11.09
N ASP A 100 -12.33 0.57 -12.19
CA ASP A 100 -11.85 0.87 -13.55
C ASP A 100 -12.22 2.30 -14.01
N GLU A 101 -12.85 3.09 -13.15
CA GLU A 101 -13.27 4.45 -13.45
C GLU A 101 -12.07 5.40 -13.50
N GLN A 102 -11.97 6.15 -14.60
CA GLN A 102 -10.93 7.17 -14.75
C GLN A 102 -11.26 8.41 -13.94
N VAL A 103 -10.23 9.00 -13.33
CA VAL A 103 -10.36 10.29 -12.66
C VAL A 103 -10.58 11.38 -13.70
N THR A 104 -11.56 12.24 -13.50
CA THR A 104 -11.84 13.32 -14.45
C THR A 104 -10.76 14.40 -14.40
N GLN A 105 -10.62 15.16 -15.49
CA GLN A 105 -9.68 16.29 -15.52
C GLN A 105 -10.00 17.33 -14.43
N GLU A 106 -11.28 17.53 -14.12
CA GLU A 106 -11.73 18.45 -13.06
C GLU A 106 -11.28 17.99 -11.67
N GLU A 107 -11.44 16.70 -11.35
CA GLU A 107 -10.95 16.12 -10.10
C GLU A 107 -9.42 16.19 -10.00
N ILE A 108 -8.71 15.86 -11.08
CA ILE A 108 -7.24 15.98 -11.14
C ILE A 108 -6.81 17.41 -10.84
N THR A 109 -7.42 18.40 -11.49
CA THR A 109 -7.08 19.81 -11.28
C THR A 109 -7.32 20.22 -9.82
N ARG A 110 -8.48 19.86 -9.23
CA ARG A 110 -8.77 20.14 -7.82
C ARG A 110 -7.75 19.51 -6.86
N LEU A 111 -7.32 18.29 -7.14
CA LEU A 111 -6.29 17.62 -6.32
C LEU A 111 -4.93 18.33 -6.40
N ILE A 112 -4.56 18.79 -7.60
CA ILE A 112 -3.32 19.56 -7.80
C ILE A 112 -3.41 20.92 -7.11
N GLU A 113 -4.54 21.63 -7.23
CA GLU A 113 -4.80 22.90 -6.54
C GLU A 113 -4.65 22.77 -5.03
N ALA A 114 -5.11 21.66 -4.45
CA ALA A 114 -4.90 21.36 -3.04
C ALA A 114 -3.43 21.03 -2.72
N ALA A 115 -2.75 20.26 -3.59
CA ALA A 115 -1.36 19.85 -3.37
C ALA A 115 -0.37 21.02 -3.41
N VAL A 116 -0.57 22.00 -4.30
CA VAL A 116 0.33 23.16 -4.45
C VAL A 116 0.24 24.15 -3.28
N GLN A 117 -0.68 23.96 -2.33
CA GLN A 117 -0.72 24.73 -1.08
C GLN A 117 0.41 24.34 -0.12
N ALA A 118 1.12 23.25 -0.38
CA ALA A 118 2.30 22.89 0.41
C ALA A 118 3.37 23.99 0.33
N PRO A 119 4.09 24.29 1.43
CA PRO A 119 5.18 25.27 1.38
C PRO A 119 6.38 24.71 0.60
N SER A 120 7.14 25.61 -0.02
CA SER A 120 8.41 25.28 -0.68
C SER A 120 9.48 26.32 -0.35
N GLY A 121 10.76 25.92 -0.39
CA GLY A 121 11.88 26.82 -0.14
C GLY A 121 11.84 28.01 -1.08
N LEU A 122 11.89 29.23 -0.52
CA LEU A 122 11.75 30.50 -1.27
C LEU A 122 10.48 30.57 -2.13
N ASN A 123 9.44 29.81 -1.78
CA ASN A 123 8.22 29.63 -2.57
C ASN A 123 8.49 29.22 -4.03
N ALA A 124 9.58 28.49 -4.30
CA ALA A 124 9.99 28.13 -5.65
C ALA A 124 8.98 27.25 -6.39
N GLN A 125 8.09 26.57 -5.65
CA GLN A 125 7.03 25.72 -6.19
C GLN A 125 7.55 24.75 -7.28
N SER A 126 8.73 24.15 -7.03
CA SER A 126 9.48 23.31 -7.98
C SER A 126 8.83 21.94 -8.25
N TRP A 127 7.51 21.82 -8.07
CA TRP A 127 6.76 20.61 -8.38
C TRP A 127 6.44 20.54 -9.87
N HIS A 128 6.51 19.33 -10.41
CA HIS A 128 6.03 18.99 -11.74
C HIS A 128 5.11 17.79 -11.61
N PHE A 129 3.90 17.89 -12.16
CA PHE A 129 2.91 16.82 -12.13
C PHE A 129 2.78 16.21 -13.53
N THR A 130 2.96 14.90 -13.63
CA THR A 130 2.70 14.13 -14.85
C THR A 130 1.61 13.13 -14.55
N ILE A 131 0.46 13.28 -15.19
CA ILE A 131 -0.71 12.43 -14.99
C ILE A 131 -0.76 11.38 -16.10
N ILE A 132 -0.91 10.11 -15.74
CA ILE A 132 -0.85 8.99 -16.67
C ILE A 132 -2.13 8.16 -16.56
N GLN A 133 -3.02 8.34 -17.54
CA GLN A 133 -4.30 7.61 -17.64
C GLN A 133 -4.31 6.59 -18.80
N ASP A 134 -3.35 6.69 -19.73
CA ASP A 134 -3.25 5.78 -20.86
C ASP A 134 -2.83 4.38 -20.40
N ALA A 135 -3.72 3.41 -20.58
CA ALA A 135 -3.52 2.02 -20.17
C ALA A 135 -2.27 1.39 -20.83
N GLN A 136 -1.91 1.78 -22.06
CA GLN A 136 -0.70 1.26 -22.71
C GLN A 136 0.58 1.75 -22.03
N ARG A 137 0.65 3.05 -21.69
CA ARG A 137 1.75 3.66 -20.91
C ARG A 137 1.83 3.07 -19.51
N LEU A 138 0.73 2.91 -18.80
CA LEU A 138 0.69 2.24 -17.49
C LEU A 138 1.24 0.82 -17.60
N GLY A 139 0.80 0.05 -18.60
CA GLY A 139 1.33 -1.28 -18.88
C GLY A 139 2.84 -1.28 -19.19
N LYS A 140 3.34 -0.26 -19.89
CA LYS A 140 4.77 -0.10 -20.18
C LYS A 140 5.58 0.20 -18.92
N ILE A 141 5.08 1.11 -18.05
CA ILE A 141 5.70 1.40 -16.75
C ILE A 141 5.78 0.12 -15.93
N ARG A 142 4.66 -0.59 -15.80
CA ARG A 142 4.60 -1.86 -15.07
C ARG A 142 5.65 -2.85 -15.57
N ARG A 143 5.67 -3.14 -16.87
CA ARG A 143 6.64 -4.08 -17.46
C ARG A 143 8.09 -3.67 -17.22
N ARG A 144 8.42 -2.38 -17.34
CA ARG A 144 9.79 -1.89 -17.11
C ARG A 144 10.20 -2.01 -15.65
N THR A 145 9.33 -1.63 -14.72
CA THR A 145 9.61 -1.75 -13.29
C THR A 145 9.80 -3.21 -12.86
N LEU A 146 8.97 -4.13 -13.36
CA LEU A 146 9.12 -5.56 -13.10
C LEU A 146 10.45 -6.11 -13.66
N ALA A 147 10.86 -5.66 -14.85
CA ALA A 147 12.16 -6.05 -15.41
C ALA A 147 13.33 -5.57 -14.52
N ILE A 148 13.23 -4.36 -13.96
CA ILE A 148 14.21 -3.84 -13.00
C ILE A 148 14.23 -4.71 -11.74
N TYR A 149 13.07 -5.07 -11.17
CA TYR A 149 13.02 -5.94 -9.99
C TYR A 149 13.64 -7.32 -10.26
N SER A 150 13.34 -7.93 -11.40
CA SER A 150 13.95 -9.21 -11.81
C SER A 150 15.48 -9.09 -11.95
N MET A 151 15.96 -8.01 -12.56
CA MET A 151 17.39 -7.73 -12.69
C MET A 151 18.06 -7.55 -11.33
N LEU A 152 17.45 -6.77 -10.43
CA LEU A 152 17.96 -6.53 -9.08
C LEU A 152 18.10 -7.84 -8.30
N LEU A 153 17.08 -8.70 -8.31
CA LEU A 153 17.14 -10.00 -7.64
C LEU A 153 18.26 -10.89 -8.18
N LYS A 154 18.43 -10.97 -9.51
CA LYS A 154 19.53 -11.72 -10.14
C LYS A 154 20.91 -11.16 -9.75
N MET A 155 21.04 -9.84 -9.68
CA MET A 155 22.27 -9.20 -9.22
C MET A 155 22.56 -9.49 -7.75
N LEU A 156 21.51 -9.56 -6.92
CA LEU A 156 21.65 -9.99 -5.54
C LEU A 156 22.06 -11.46 -5.45
N ASP A 157 21.65 -12.34 -6.36
CA ASP A 157 22.02 -13.77 -6.31
C ASP A 157 23.46 -14.06 -6.71
N SER A 158 24.04 -13.26 -7.61
CA SER A 158 25.43 -13.42 -8.05
C SER A 158 26.42 -12.82 -7.05
N ARG A 159 27.41 -13.63 -6.64
CA ARG A 159 28.46 -13.23 -5.68
C ARG A 159 29.26 -12.02 -6.17
N VAL A 160 29.56 -11.97 -7.46
CA VAL A 160 30.37 -10.90 -8.08
C VAL A 160 29.60 -9.58 -8.09
N SER A 161 28.37 -9.58 -8.60
CA SER A 161 27.54 -8.38 -8.64
C SER A 161 27.13 -7.92 -7.24
N ARG A 162 26.87 -8.85 -6.31
CA ARG A 162 26.61 -8.52 -4.91
C ARG A 162 27.80 -7.80 -4.26
N LEU A 163 29.02 -8.25 -4.51
CA LEU A 163 30.24 -7.58 -4.02
C LEU A 163 30.37 -6.18 -4.63
N MET A 164 30.14 -6.03 -5.94
CA MET A 164 30.16 -4.72 -6.60
C MET A 164 29.10 -3.77 -6.03
N LEU A 165 27.86 -4.24 -5.85
CA LEU A 165 26.79 -3.46 -5.23
C LEU A 165 27.15 -3.03 -3.82
N ARG A 166 27.76 -3.92 -3.02
CA ARG A 166 28.25 -3.58 -1.68
C ARG A 166 29.28 -2.46 -1.71
N MET A 167 30.20 -2.46 -2.69
CA MET A 167 31.21 -1.41 -2.82
C MET A 167 30.62 -0.07 -3.27
N GLN A 168 29.60 -0.08 -4.14
CA GLN A 168 29.00 1.15 -4.68
C GLN A 168 27.95 1.78 -3.76
N LEU A 169 27.09 0.96 -3.15
CA LEU A 169 25.94 1.41 -2.36
C LEU A 169 26.18 1.34 -0.86
N GLY A 170 27.23 0.64 -0.42
CA GLY A 170 27.49 0.33 0.97
C GLY A 170 26.75 -0.92 1.46
N ALA A 171 27.13 -1.38 2.66
CA ALA A 171 26.59 -2.57 3.29
C ALA A 171 25.11 -2.43 3.67
N GLU A 172 24.74 -1.29 4.25
CA GLU A 172 23.40 -1.01 4.76
C GLU A 172 22.35 -1.00 3.64
N ALA A 173 22.64 -0.33 2.52
CA ALA A 173 21.76 -0.32 1.36
C ALA A 173 21.55 -1.73 0.78
N LEU A 174 22.60 -2.56 0.79
CA LEU A 174 22.51 -3.95 0.33
C LEU A 174 21.67 -4.82 1.26
N GLU A 175 21.75 -4.60 2.58
CA GLU A 175 20.89 -5.26 3.56
C GLU A 175 19.42 -4.89 3.37
N VAL A 176 19.11 -3.60 3.18
CA VAL A 176 17.75 -3.14 2.87
C VAL A 176 17.20 -3.80 1.60
N LEU A 177 18.02 -3.90 0.54
CA LEU A 177 17.62 -4.60 -0.69
C LEU A 177 17.39 -6.09 -0.46
N ALA A 178 18.21 -6.74 0.36
CA ALA A 178 18.03 -8.15 0.73
C ALA A 178 16.75 -8.36 1.55
N GLU A 179 16.43 -7.46 2.48
CA GLU A 179 15.17 -7.49 3.25
C GLU A 179 13.93 -7.31 2.35
N ALA A 180 14.04 -6.52 1.28
CA ALA A 180 12.95 -6.29 0.35
C ALA A 180 12.68 -7.48 -0.59
N ARG A 181 13.59 -8.46 -0.67
CA ARG A 181 13.49 -9.61 -1.59
C ARG A 181 12.13 -10.32 -1.56
N PRO A 182 11.57 -10.73 -0.40
CA PRO A 182 10.31 -11.47 -0.39
C PRO A 182 9.14 -10.66 -0.98
N LEU A 183 9.15 -9.34 -0.79
CA LEU A 183 8.18 -8.45 -1.40
C LEU A 183 8.35 -8.41 -2.93
N LEU A 184 9.58 -8.26 -3.42
CA LEU A 184 9.86 -8.22 -4.86
C LEU A 184 9.51 -9.55 -5.55
N GLU A 185 9.85 -10.68 -4.92
CA GLU A 185 9.48 -12.02 -5.39
C GLU A 185 7.95 -12.17 -5.45
N GLY A 186 7.24 -11.78 -4.39
CA GLY A 186 5.78 -11.81 -4.37
C GLY A 186 5.12 -10.93 -5.45
N ILE A 187 5.71 -9.78 -5.78
CA ILE A 187 5.23 -8.92 -6.89
C ILE A 187 5.45 -9.61 -8.24
N LEU A 188 6.62 -10.22 -8.45
CA LEU A 188 6.95 -10.91 -9.69
C LEU A 188 6.11 -12.18 -9.89
N ASP A 189 5.88 -12.96 -8.83
CA ASP A 189 5.09 -14.18 -8.87
C ASP A 189 3.62 -13.89 -9.14
N ALA A 190 3.06 -12.84 -8.52
CA ALA A 190 1.70 -12.41 -8.82
C ALA A 190 1.53 -11.99 -10.28
N GLN A 191 2.57 -11.44 -10.93
CA GLN A 191 2.50 -11.17 -12.35
C GLN A 191 2.37 -12.46 -13.16
N LYS A 192 3.15 -13.50 -12.84
CA LYS A 192 3.14 -14.76 -13.60
C LYS A 192 1.75 -15.40 -13.65
N SER A 193 0.95 -15.20 -12.60
CA SER A 193 -0.46 -15.66 -12.52
C SER A 193 -1.47 -14.66 -13.08
N GLY A 194 -1.04 -13.60 -13.75
CA GLY A 194 -1.89 -12.58 -14.36
C GLY A 194 -2.32 -11.44 -13.44
N GLY A 195 -1.91 -11.45 -12.17
CA GLY A 195 -2.19 -10.40 -11.19
C GLY A 195 -1.30 -9.16 -11.36
N ASP A 196 -1.72 -8.06 -10.73
CA ASP A 196 -0.95 -6.82 -10.66
C ASP A 196 -0.77 -6.39 -9.20
N ARG A 197 0.41 -6.66 -8.63
CA ARG A 197 0.77 -6.21 -7.27
C ARG A 197 1.69 -5.00 -7.26
N LEU A 198 1.96 -4.43 -8.42
CA LEU A 198 2.76 -3.22 -8.54
C LEU A 198 1.87 -1.99 -8.60
N LEU A 199 0.95 -1.95 -9.56
CA LEU A 199 0.01 -0.85 -9.77
C LEU A 199 -1.40 -1.16 -9.29
N TRP A 200 -1.71 -2.43 -8.99
CA TRP A 200 -3.03 -2.84 -8.46
C TRP A 200 -4.20 -2.49 -9.39
N GLY A 201 -3.94 -2.40 -10.70
CA GLY A 201 -4.95 -1.99 -11.68
C GLY A 201 -5.36 -0.52 -11.56
N ALA A 202 -4.55 0.33 -10.92
CA ALA A 202 -4.86 1.76 -10.82
C ALA A 202 -5.13 2.38 -12.21
N PRO A 203 -6.30 3.03 -12.41
CA PRO A 203 -6.67 3.61 -13.70
C PRO A 203 -5.87 4.87 -14.02
N THR A 204 -5.36 5.56 -13.00
CA THR A 204 -4.61 6.82 -13.11
C THR A 204 -3.40 6.77 -12.17
N LEU A 205 -2.22 7.15 -12.68
CA LEU A 205 -1.02 7.46 -11.89
C LEU A 205 -0.69 8.95 -11.92
#